data_AF-A0A954W8W9-F1
#
_entry.id   AF-A0A954W8W9-F1
#
_cell.length_a   1.000
_cell.length_b   1.000
_cell.length_c   1.000
_cell.angle_alpha   90.00
_cell.angle_beta   90.00
_cell.angle_gamma   90.00
#
_symmetry.space_group_name_H-M   'P 1'
#
loop_
_entity.id
_entity.type
_entity.pdbx_description
1 polymer ?
#
loop_
_entity_poly.entity_id
_entity_poly.type
_entity_poly.pdbx_seq_one_letter_code
_entity_poly.pdbx_strand_id
1 'polypeptide(L)'
;WRPGDEIIVTRLDHDANVTPWVLAARDAEVEVRFAEIHREDCTLDVDHLRSLLNERTRLVAVGAASNSSGSINPIREIASWA
;
A
#
# COMPACT_ATOMS: atom_id res chain seq x y z
N TRP A 1 13.44 0.24 -8.04
CA TRP A 1 12.74 -0.93 -8.63
C TRP A 1 13.14 -1.05 -10.10
N ARG A 2 12.87 -2.21 -10.71
CA ARG A 2 13.10 -2.54 -12.12
C ARG A 2 11.97 -3.45 -12.62
N PRO A 3 11.82 -3.68 -13.94
CA PRO A 3 10.76 -4.54 -14.48
C PRO A 3 10.62 -5.89 -13.74
N GLY A 4 9.37 -6.19 -13.40
CA GLY A 4 8.97 -7.34 -12.59
C GLY A 4 9.13 -7.18 -11.08
N ASP A 5 9.60 -6.04 -10.56
CA ASP A 5 9.40 -5.70 -9.14
C ASP A 5 7.92 -5.27 -8.93
N GLU A 6 7.50 -5.24 -7.66
CA GLU A 6 6.15 -4.82 -7.25
C GLU A 6 6.21 -3.67 -6.23
N ILE A 7 5.23 -2.76 -6.33
CA ILE A 7 4.95 -1.71 -5.35
C ILE A 7 3.54 -1.96 -4.80
N ILE A 8 3.39 -1.82 -3.49
CA ILE A 8 2.08 -1.92 -2.83
C ILE A 8 1.65 -0.53 -2.36
N VAL A 9 0.42 -0.14 -2.70
CA VAL A 9 -0.27 1.05 -2.19
C VAL A 9 -1.58 0.62 -1.53
N THR A 10 -2.24 1.48 -0.77
CA THR A 10 -3.53 1.16 -0.14
C THR A 10 -4.69 1.90 -0.80
N ARG A 11 -5.89 1.30 -0.80
CA ARG A 11 -7.15 2.00 -1.14
C ARG A 11 -7.61 2.98 -0.07
N LEU A 12 -6.95 3.00 1.10
CA LEU A 12 -7.29 3.88 2.22
C LEU A 12 -6.55 5.22 2.17
N ASP A 13 -5.41 5.25 1.47
CA ASP A 13 -4.52 6.40 1.41
C ASP A 13 -5.06 7.55 0.56
N HIS A 14 -4.70 8.77 0.97
CA HIS A 14 -4.89 9.95 0.14
C HIS A 14 -4.11 9.80 -1.18
N ASP A 15 -4.65 10.36 -2.26
CA ASP A 15 -4.08 10.23 -3.61
C ASP A 15 -2.63 10.74 -3.71
N ALA A 16 -2.26 11.72 -2.87
CA ALA A 16 -0.88 12.22 -2.74
C ALA A 16 0.12 11.13 -2.29
N ASN A 17 -0.33 10.06 -1.65
CA ASN A 17 0.47 8.90 -1.25
C ASN A 17 0.21 7.67 -2.15
N VAL A 18 -0.49 7.83 -3.28
CA VAL A 18 -0.81 6.75 -4.24
C VAL A 18 -0.32 7.11 -5.64
N THR A 19 -0.84 8.20 -6.21
CA THR A 19 -0.59 8.61 -7.60
C THR A 19 0.90 8.78 -7.95
N PRO A 20 1.76 9.36 -7.08
CA PRO A 20 3.19 9.43 -7.38
C PRO A 20 3.82 8.05 -7.58
N TRP A 21 3.44 7.05 -6.78
CA TRP A 21 3.95 5.69 -6.91
C TRP A 21 3.40 4.98 -8.14
N VAL A 22 2.12 5.19 -8.47
CA VAL A 22 1.51 4.63 -9.69
C VAL A 22 2.19 5.18 -10.95
N LEU A 23 2.46 6.48 -11.00
CA LEU A 23 3.16 7.11 -12.13
C LEU A 23 4.60 6.62 -12.23
N ALA A 24 5.31 6.55 -11.11
CA ALA A 24 6.70 6.08 -11.10
C ALA A 24 6.80 4.58 -11.39
N ALA A 25 5.77 3.79 -11.06
CA ALA A 25 5.64 2.39 -11.42
C ALA A 25 5.45 2.22 -12.92
N ARG A 26 4.54 3.00 -13.52
CA ARG A 26 4.32 3.05 -14.97
C ARG A 26 5.61 3.36 -15.72
N ASP A 27 6.32 4.41 -15.30
CA ASP A 27 7.54 4.87 -15.98
C ASP A 27 8.69 3.84 -15.90
N ALA A 28 8.65 2.95 -14.90
CA ALA A 28 9.66 1.90 -14.70
C ALA A 28 9.18 0.49 -15.08
N GLU A 29 7.98 0.37 -15.63
CA GLU A 29 7.34 -0.91 -16.01
C GLU A 29 7.26 -1.92 -14.85
N VAL A 30 6.87 -1.46 -13.67
CA VAL A 30 6.68 -2.30 -12.47
C VAL A 30 5.22 -2.38 -12.06
N GLU A 31 4.84 -3.48 -11.41
CA GLU A 31 3.46 -3.75 -11.04
C GLU A 31 3.05 -2.98 -9.78
N VAL A 32 1.82 -2.47 -9.75
CA VAL A 32 1.21 -1.86 -8.57
C VAL A 32 0.13 -2.79 -8.03
N ARG A 33 0.26 -3.19 -6.77
CA ARG A 33 -0.75 -3.93 -6.01
C ARG A 33 -1.49 -2.97 -5.08
N PHE A 34 -2.81 -3.14 -4.96
CA PHE A 34 -3.63 -2.34 -4.07
C PHE A 34 -4.08 -3.18 -2.87
N ALA A 35 -3.72 -2.76 -1.67
CA ALA A 35 -4.29 -3.30 -0.44
C ALA A 35 -5.72 -2.76 -0.26
N GLU A 36 -6.65 -3.68 0.01
CA GLU A 36 -8.07 -3.41 0.19
C GLU A 36 -8.38 -2.86 1.59
N ILE A 37 -9.64 -2.48 1.78
CA ILE A 37 -10.18 -2.00 3.07
C ILE A 37 -11.33 -2.88 3.50
N HIS A 38 -11.57 -2.97 4.80
CA HIS A 38 -12.82 -3.47 5.34
C HIS A 38 -13.91 -2.42 5.07
N ARG A 39 -14.94 -2.81 4.32
CA ARG A 39 -15.99 -1.88 3.86
C ARG A 39 -16.94 -1.49 4.98
N GLU A 40 -17.02 -2.33 6.00
CA GLU A 40 -17.92 -2.20 7.13
C GLU A 40 -17.50 -1.06 8.07
N ASP A 41 -16.19 -0.84 8.25
CA ASP A 41 -15.65 0.12 9.21
C ASP A 41 -14.59 1.08 8.63
N CYS A 42 -14.29 0.97 7.33
CA CYS A 42 -13.31 1.81 6.64
C CYS A 42 -11.89 1.72 7.25
N THR A 43 -11.53 0.56 7.78
CA THR A 43 -10.16 0.24 8.22
C THR A 43 -9.38 -0.47 7.11
N LEU A 44 -8.05 -0.40 7.18
CA LEU A 44 -7.18 -1.12 6.26
C LEU A 44 -7.30 -2.63 6.51
N ASP A 45 -7.42 -3.41 5.45
CA ASP A 45 -7.30 -4.87 5.54
C ASP A 45 -5.81 -5.24 5.62
N VAL A 46 -5.31 -5.32 6.86
CA VAL A 46 -3.90 -5.57 7.18
C VAL A 46 -3.47 -6.97 6.75
N ASP A 47 -4.38 -7.95 6.83
CA ASP A 47 -4.12 -9.32 6.40
C ASP A 47 -4.01 -9.41 4.87
N HIS A 48 -4.89 -8.72 4.14
CA HIS A 48 -4.78 -8.61 2.69
C HIS A 48 -3.50 -7.89 2.29
N LEU A 49 -3.14 -6.77 2.94
CA LEU A 49 -1.86 -6.10 2.70
C LEU A 49 -0.68 -7.07 2.88
N ARG A 50 -0.67 -7.85 3.97
CA ARG A 50 0.38 -8.82 4.25
C ARG A 50 0.43 -9.94 3.20
N SER A 51 -0.71 -10.38 2.69
CA SER A 51 -0.80 -11.42 1.67
C SER A 51 -0.22 -11.01 0.31
N LEU A 52 -0.13 -9.70 0.04
CA LEU A 52 0.46 -9.17 -1.19
C LEU A 52 2.00 -9.16 -1.16
N LEU A 53 2.62 -9.28 0.02
CA LEU A 53 4.07 -9.26 0.17
C LEU A 53 4.71 -10.51 -0.42
N ASN A 54 5.77 -10.32 -1.21
CA ASN A 54 6.59 -11.39 -1.77
C ASN A 54 8.03 -10.89 -2.05
N GLU A 55 8.90 -11.74 -2.59
CA GLU A 55 10.31 -11.39 -2.86
C GLU A 55 10.51 -10.30 -3.93
N ARG A 56 9.46 -9.96 -4.68
CA ARG A 56 9.44 -8.92 -5.72
C ARG A 56 8.99 -7.58 -5.17
N THR A 57 8.38 -7.53 -3.99
CA THR A 57 7.98 -6.26 -3.35
C THR A 57 9.21 -5.40 -3.04
N ARG A 58 9.20 -4.14 -3.47
CA ARG A 58 10.28 -3.17 -3.20
C ARG A 58 9.83 -1.96 -2.39
N LEU A 59 8.53 -1.68 -2.37
CA LEU A 59 7.98 -0.55 -1.64
C LEU A 59 6.56 -0.86 -1.20
N VAL A 60 6.24 -0.46 0.03
CA VAL A 60 4.88 -0.40 0.57
C VAL A 60 4.61 1.04 0.97
N ALA A 61 3.61 1.67 0.36
CA ALA A 61 3.12 3.00 0.75
C ALA A 61 1.87 2.83 1.60
N VAL A 62 1.94 3.26 2.85
CA VAL A 62 0.82 3.23 3.80
C VAL A 62 0.82 4.49 4.67
N GLY A 63 -0.31 5.16 4.76
CA GLY A 63 -0.51 6.32 5.64
C GLY A 63 -0.67 5.91 7.10
N ALA A 64 -0.21 6.74 8.04
CA ALA A 64 -0.36 6.48 9.48
C ALA A 64 -1.82 6.45 9.94
N ALA A 65 -2.66 7.28 9.32
CA ALA A 65 -4.10 7.28 9.50
C ALA A 65 -4.78 7.74 8.21
N SER A 66 -6.02 7.31 7.99
CA SER A 66 -6.83 7.81 6.88
C SER A 66 -7.24 9.26 7.14
N ASN A 67 -7.03 10.13 6.16
CA ASN A 67 -7.56 11.50 6.19
C ASN A 67 -9.08 11.55 5.98
N SER A 68 -9.69 10.48 5.45
CA SER A 68 -11.12 10.44 5.13
C SER A 68 -11.95 9.81 6.24
N SER A 69 -11.53 8.66 6.78
CA SER A 69 -12.28 7.96 7.85
C SER A 69 -11.71 8.19 9.24
N GLY A 70 -10.46 8.66 9.36
CA GLY A 70 -9.74 8.78 10.63
C GLY A 70 -9.23 7.46 11.21
N SER A 71 -9.39 6.33 10.50
CA SER A 71 -8.86 5.04 10.95
C SER A 71 -7.33 5.09 11.06
N ILE A 72 -6.80 4.48 12.12
CA ILE A 72 -5.35 4.47 12.42
C ILE A 72 -4.77 3.12 12.02
N ASN A 73 -3.71 3.14 11.22
CA ASN A 73 -3.06 1.93 10.75
C ASN A 73 -1.95 1.48 11.72
N PRO A 74 -1.74 0.15 11.91
CA PRO A 74 -0.69 -0.36 12.78
C PRO A 74 0.70 -0.27 12.12
N ILE A 75 1.21 0.96 11.90
CA ILE A 75 2.45 1.21 11.15
C ILE A 75 3.66 0.47 11.71
N ARG A 76 3.76 0.32 13.04
CA ARG A 76 4.86 -0.43 13.66
C ARG A 76 4.86 -1.90 13.23
N GLU A 77 3.67 -2.50 13.16
CA GLU A 77 3.53 -3.88 12.73
C GLU A 77 3.87 -4.01 11.24
N ILE A 78 3.29 -3.15 10.40
CA ILE A 78 3.51 -3.18 8.95
C ILE A 78 5.00 -2.97 8.62
N ALA A 79 5.66 -2.03 9.28
CA ALA A 79 7.08 -1.76 9.08
C ALA A 79 7.99 -2.90 9.58
N SER A 80 7.51 -3.79 10.46
CA SER A 80 8.29 -4.93 10.96
C SER A 80 8.38 -6.10 9.96
N TRP A 81 7.61 -6.05 8.88
CA TRP A 81 7.67 -7.05 7.81
C TRP A 81 8.80 -6.80 6.81
N ALA A 82 9.44 -5.62 6.89
CA ALA A 82 10.50 -5.15 6.00
C ALA A 82 11.90 -5.50 6.51
#